data_AF-A0A7H0G0A6-F1
#
_entry.id   AF-A0A7H0G0A6-F1
#
_cell.length_a   1.000
_cell.length_b   1.000
_cell.length_c   1.000
_cell.angle_alpha   90.00
_cell.angle_beta   90.00
_cell.angle_gamma   90.00
#
_symmetry.space_group_name_H-M   'P 1'
#
loop_
_entity.id
_entity.type
_entity.pdbx_description
1 polymer ?
#
loop_
_entity_poly.entity_id
_entity_poly.type
_entity_poly.pdbx_seq_one_letter_code
_entity_poly.pdbx_strand_id
1 'polypeptide(L)' 'MKYLLAALLVLPLTACELVPVALGGPPGKELVCHKGKKTLELPRDAIGAHLDHGDRRGPCR' A
#
# COMPACT_ATOMS: atom_id res chain seq x y z
N MET A 1 -3.30 38.55 -23.17
CA MET A 1 -3.21 37.12 -23.56
C MET A 1 -1.84 36.52 -23.23
N LYS A 2 -1.34 36.71 -22.00
CA LYS A 2 -0.08 36.09 -21.52
C LYS A 2 -0.31 35.26 -20.24
N TYR A 3 -1.35 35.59 -19.49
CA TYR A 3 -1.80 34.85 -18.31
C TYR A 3 -2.59 33.57 -18.65
N LEU A 4 -3.16 33.47 -19.86
CA LEU A 4 -3.84 32.25 -20.36
C LEU A 4 -2.84 31.11 -20.62
N LEU A 5 -1.64 31.42 -21.08
CA LEU A 5 -0.56 30.42 -21.26
C LEU A 5 0.06 30.01 -19.91
N ALA A 6 0.08 30.91 -18.94
CA ALA A 6 0.60 30.60 -17.60
C ALA A 6 -0.32 29.65 -16.81
N ALA A 7 -1.64 29.71 -17.03
CA ALA A 7 -2.60 28.85 -16.35
C ALA A 7 -2.52 27.37 -16.79
N LEU A 8 -2.07 27.09 -18.01
CA LEU A 8 -1.96 25.73 -18.55
C LEU A 8 -0.76 24.92 -18.02
N LEU A 9 0.23 25.59 -17.40
CA LEU A 9 1.46 24.94 -16.92
C LEU A 9 1.41 24.49 -15.45
N VAL A 10 0.38 24.86 -14.69
CA VAL A 10 0.29 24.56 -13.25
C VAL A 10 -0.60 23.33 -12.96
N LEU A 11 -1.29 22.79 -13.96
CA LEU A 11 -2.22 21.68 -13.79
C LEU A 11 -1.63 20.31 -13.37
N PRO A 12 -0.34 19.95 -13.55
CA PRO A 12 0.08 18.59 -13.24
C PRO A 12 0.56 18.39 -11.79
N LEU A 13 0.63 19.43 -10.96
CA LEU A 13 1.21 19.33 -9.61
C LEU A 13 0.28 18.74 -8.54
N THR A 14 -0.99 18.49 -8.87
CA THR A 14 -1.99 17.91 -7.94
C THR A 14 -2.26 16.42 -8.15
N ALA A 15 -1.54 15.77 -9.07
CA ALA A 15 -1.63 14.32 -9.23
C ALA A 15 -0.76 13.61 -8.17
N CYS A 16 -1.15 13.74 -6.89
CA CYS A 16 -0.85 12.68 -5.93
C CYS A 16 -1.73 11.49 -6.32
N GLU A 17 -1.25 10.72 -7.29
CA GLU A 17 -1.84 9.43 -7.61
C GLU A 17 -1.74 8.57 -6.33
N LEU A 18 -2.86 8.42 -5.63
CA LEU A 18 -3.08 7.30 -4.74
C LEU A 18 -3.08 6.07 -5.64
N VAL A 19 -1.90 5.55 -5.98
CA VAL A 19 -1.78 4.22 -6.59
C VAL A 19 -2.42 3.29 -5.57
N PRO A 20 -3.61 2.70 -5.85
CA PRO A 20 -4.02 1.56 -5.07
C PRO A 20 -2.92 0.55 -5.35
N VAL A 21 -2.09 0.26 -4.34
CA VAL A 21 -1.25 -0.93 -4.39
C VAL A 21 -2.26 -2.07 -4.46
N ALA A 22 -2.58 -2.48 -5.68
CA ALA A 22 -3.09 -3.80 -5.94
C ALA A 22 -1.97 -4.71 -5.45
N LEU A 23 -2.08 -5.12 -4.18
CA LEU A 23 -1.30 -6.18 -3.56
C LEU A 23 -1.71 -7.50 -4.22
N GLY A 24 -1.50 -7.56 -5.53
CA GLY A 24 -1.62 -8.74 -6.36
C GLY A 24 -0.26 -9.40 -6.42
N GLY A 25 0.30 -9.72 -5.26
CA GLY A 25 1.31 -10.75 -5.21
C GLY A 25 0.73 -12.09 -5.68
N PRO A 26 1.59 -13.08 -5.98
CA PRO A 26 1.19 -14.43 -6.34
C PRO A 26 -0.05 -14.90 -5.56
N PRO A 27 -1.02 -15.56 -6.23
CA PRO A 27 -2.22 -16.04 -5.57
C PRO A 27 -1.84 -16.84 -4.32
N GLY A 28 -2.35 -16.42 -3.17
CA GLY A 28 -1.99 -17.02 -1.89
C GLY A 28 -1.04 -16.19 -1.03
N LYS A 29 -0.92 -14.88 -1.27
CA LYS A 29 -0.36 -13.96 -0.27
C LYS A 29 -1.44 -13.22 0.52
N GLU A 30 -1.18 -12.97 1.80
CA GLU A 30 -2.08 -12.28 2.71
C GLU A 30 -1.29 -11.25 3.53
N LEU A 31 -1.96 -10.15 3.88
CA LEU A 31 -1.37 -9.10 4.69
C LEU A 31 -1.37 -9.47 6.18
N VAL A 32 -0.29 -9.12 6.86
CA VAL A 32 -0.22 -9.10 8.32
C VAL A 32 0.42 -7.83 8.85
N CYS A 33 0.01 -7.38 10.01
CA CYS A 33 0.64 -6.32 10.78
C CYS A 33 1.65 -6.97 11.73
N HIS A 34 2.92 -6.85 11.37
CA HIS A 34 4.04 -7.38 12.12
C HIS A 34 4.31 -6.54 13.35
N LYS A 35 4.10 -7.14 14.54
CA LYS A 35 4.36 -6.50 15.85
C LYS A 35 3.76 -5.09 16.02
N GLY A 36 2.67 -4.78 15.32
CA GLY A 36 2.05 -3.44 15.36
C GLY A 36 2.84 -2.32 14.67
N LYS A 37 3.92 -2.62 13.93
CA LYS A 37 4.85 -1.60 13.40
C LYS A 37 4.96 -1.60 11.88
N LYS A 38 4.74 -2.74 11.23
CA LYS A 38 4.99 -2.89 9.79
C LYS A 38 3.95 -3.81 9.15
N THR A 39 3.34 -3.37 8.05
CA THR A 39 2.53 -4.25 7.21
C THR A 39 3.45 -5.10 6.33
N LEU A 40 3.26 -6.43 6.36
CA LEU A 40 3.96 -7.40 5.53
C LEU A 40 2.95 -8.12 4.63
N GLU A 41 3.40 -8.50 3.44
CA GLU A 41 2.68 -9.39 2.54
C GLU A 41 3.38 -10.76 2.56
N LEU A 42 2.69 -11.78 3.04
CA LEU A 42 3.26 -13.10 3.31
C LEU A 42 2.53 -14.19 2.55
N PRO A 43 3.22 -15.26 2.11
CA PRO A 43 2.55 -16.41 1.54
C PRO A 43 1.73 -17.15 2.62
N ARG A 44 0.66 -17.84 2.21
CA ARG A 44 -0.32 -18.49 3.09
C ARG A 44 0.28 -19.47 4.09
N ASP A 45 1.34 -20.17 3.68
CA ASP A 45 2.11 -21.12 4.51
C ASP A 45 2.84 -20.44 5.67
N ALA A 46 3.26 -19.18 5.49
CA ALA A 46 3.93 -18.40 6.54
C ALA A 46 2.95 -17.72 7.52
N ILE A 47 1.67 -17.56 7.16
CA ILE A 47 0.70 -16.81 7.97
C ILE A 47 0.55 -17.42 9.37
N GLY A 48 0.44 -18.75 9.47
CA GLY A 48 0.26 -19.42 10.77
C GLY A 48 1.38 -19.07 11.76
N ALA A 49 2.64 -19.25 11.35
CA ALA A 49 3.80 -18.95 12.19
C ALA A 49 3.85 -17.48 12.63
N HIS A 50 3.47 -16.55 11.74
CA HIS A 50 3.44 -15.13 12.08
C HIS A 50 2.35 -14.80 13.10
N LEU A 51 1.15 -15.39 12.97
CA LEU A 51 0.08 -15.23 13.94
C LEU A 51 0.45 -15.83 15.31
N ASP A 52 1.11 -17.00 15.31
CA ASP A 52 1.60 -17.65 16.53
C ASP A 52 2.69 -16.83 17.23
N HIS A 53 3.42 -15.99 16.47
CA HIS A 53 4.43 -15.06 16.99
C HIS A 53 3.86 -13.67 17.34
N GLY A 54 2.53 -13.48 17.30
CA GLY A 54 1.86 -12.26 17.74
C GLY A 54 1.61 -11.21 16.65
N ASP A 55 1.76 -11.57 15.37
CA ASP A 55 1.31 -10.72 14.27
C ASP A 55 -0.22 -10.74 14.16
N ARG A 56 -0.79 -9.70 13.53
CA ARG A 56 -2.25 -9.62 13.30
C ARG A 56 -2.56 -9.69 11.82
N ARG A 57 -3.67 -10.34 11.44
CA ARG A 57 -4.15 -10.32 10.06
C ARG A 57 -4.50 -8.90 9.62
N GLY A 58 -4.20 -8.58 8.37
CA GLY A 58 -4.45 -7.28 7.74
C GLY A 58 -3.35 -6.24 7.97
N PRO A 59 -3.50 -5.03 7.41
CA PRO A 59 -2.54 -3.95 7.56
C PRO A 59 -2.49 -3.40 8.99
N CYS A 60 -1.40 -2.72 9.34
CA CYS A 60 -1.34 -1.93 10.57
C CYS A 60 -2.28 -0.72 10.52
N ARG A 61 -2.70 -0.26 11.71
CA ARG A 61 -3.56 0.91 11.91
C ARG A 61 -2.73 2.11 12.34
#